data_AF-A0ABD3ZC50-F1
#
_entry.id   AF-A0ABD3ZC50-F1
#
_cell.length_a   1.000
_cell.length_b   1.000
_cell.length_c   1.000
_cell.angle_alpha   90.00
_cell.angle_beta   90.00
_cell.angle_gamma   90.00
#
_symmetry.space_group_name_H-M   'P 1'
#
loop_
_entity.id
_entity.type
_entity.pdbx_description
1 polymer ?
#
loop_
_entity_poly.entity_id
_entity_poly.type
_entity_poly.pdbx_seq_one_letter_code
_entity_poly.pdbx_strand_id
1 'polypeptide(L)'
;MLETDQAWEVFEKLEDFYFSQKDKSPSTDVTPISTPADARYNVKVIIHDNWMGGGIELLGKGDTFRAIANGIATDLGYKPHAFTHIPASKEKFKRIH
;
A
#
# COMPACT_ATOMS: atom_id res chain seq x y z
N MET A 1 41.90 1.88 -27.92
CA MET A 1 41.19 2.14 -26.65
C MET A 1 39.78 2.62 -26.99
N LEU A 2 38.91 1.72 -27.49
CA LEU A 2 37.51 2.02 -27.84
C LEU A 2 36.51 1.33 -26.90
N GLU A 3 36.99 0.44 -26.04
CA GLU A 3 36.14 -0.40 -25.19
C GLU A 3 35.65 0.33 -23.93
N THR A 4 36.40 1.34 -23.47
CA THR A 4 36.06 2.11 -22.26
C THR A 4 34.89 3.06 -22.48
N ASP A 5 34.85 3.73 -23.63
CA ASP A 5 33.78 4.68 -23.96
C ASP A 5 32.48 3.92 -24.24
N GLN A 6 32.60 2.76 -24.89
CA GLN A 6 31.46 1.87 -25.15
C GLN A 6 30.91 1.23 -23.87
N ALA A 7 31.78 0.89 -22.91
CA ALA A 7 31.35 0.41 -21.60
C ALA A 7 30.71 1.52 -20.77
N TRP A 8 31.15 2.76 -20.92
CA TRP A 8 30.58 3.93 -20.24
C TRP A 8 29.17 4.23 -20.75
N GLU A 9 28.94 4.21 -22.06
CA GLU A 9 27.59 4.38 -22.64
C GLU A 9 26.60 3.28 -22.20
N VAL A 10 27.08 2.05 -22.03
CA VAL A 10 26.26 0.93 -21.53
C VAL A 10 25.92 1.14 -20.06
N PHE A 11 26.87 1.64 -19.28
CA PHE A 11 26.65 1.96 -17.87
C PHE A 11 25.62 3.09 -17.71
N GLU A 12 25.74 4.17 -18.47
CA GLU A 12 24.78 5.29 -18.47
C GLU A 12 23.36 4.83 -18.84
N LYS A 13 23.21 3.96 -19.85
CA LYS A 13 21.90 3.40 -20.24
C LYS A 13 21.28 2.51 -19.16
N LEU A 14 22.10 1.76 -18.43
CA LEU A 14 21.64 0.93 -17.31
C LEU A 14 21.25 1.79 -16.10
N GLU A 15 22.00 2.86 -15.85
CA GLU A 15 21.72 3.85 -14.82
C GLU A 15 20.39 4.57 -15.08
N ASP A 16 20.19 5.08 -16.30
CA ASP A 16 18.95 5.71 -16.75
C ASP A 16 17.76 4.76 -16.64
N PHE A 17 17.93 3.48 -17.01
CA PHE A 17 16.87 2.46 -16.91
C PHE A 17 16.53 2.11 -15.45
N TYR A 18 17.54 2.03 -14.57
CA TYR A 18 17.36 1.76 -13.15
C TYR A 18 16.71 2.94 -12.41
N PHE A 19 17.10 4.18 -12.70
CA PHE A 19 16.49 5.37 -12.10
C PHE A 19 15.09 5.66 -12.64
N SER A 20 14.86 5.48 -13.95
CA SER A 20 13.52 5.55 -14.54
C SER A 20 12.56 4.50 -13.97
N GLN A 21 13.08 3.38 -13.47
CA GLN A 21 12.29 2.38 -12.75
C GLN A 21 11.98 2.78 -11.30
N LYS A 22 12.84 3.55 -10.63
CA LYS A 22 12.57 4.07 -9.27
C LYS A 22 11.42 5.08 -9.27
N ASP A 23 11.31 5.91 -10.30
CA ASP A 23 10.17 6.82 -10.50
C ASP A 23 8.90 6.09 -10.98
N LYS A 24 9.05 4.84 -11.42
CA LYS A 24 7.96 3.88 -11.68
C LYS A 24 7.82 2.83 -10.57
N SER A 25 8.31 3.11 -9.36
CA SER A 25 7.49 2.67 -8.23
C SER A 25 6.11 3.29 -8.47
N PRO A 26 5.00 2.58 -8.24
CA PRO A 26 3.79 3.31 -7.95
C PRO A 26 4.19 4.18 -6.76
N SER A 27 4.52 5.45 -7.02
CA SER A 27 4.15 6.50 -6.10
C SER A 27 2.78 6.05 -5.67
N THR A 28 2.67 5.77 -4.37
CA THR A 28 1.35 5.79 -3.79
C THR A 28 0.94 7.22 -4.05
N ASP A 29 0.34 7.44 -5.21
CA ASP A 29 -0.50 8.55 -5.52
C ASP A 29 -1.58 8.36 -4.48
N VAL A 30 -1.30 8.93 -3.31
CA VAL A 30 -2.29 9.61 -2.52
C VAL A 30 -2.76 10.74 -3.44
N THR A 31 -3.44 10.36 -4.53
CA THR A 31 -4.50 11.16 -5.08
C THR A 31 -5.30 11.53 -3.84
N PRO A 32 -5.43 12.82 -3.51
CA PRO A 32 -6.38 13.21 -2.50
C PRO A 32 -7.73 12.84 -3.09
N ILE A 33 -8.15 11.59 -2.83
CA ILE A 33 -9.50 11.12 -3.07
C ILE A 33 -10.34 12.22 -2.45
N SER A 34 -11.15 12.88 -3.28
CA SER A 34 -12.19 13.80 -2.87
C SER A 34 -13.11 13.04 -1.93
N THR A 35 -12.72 12.99 -0.67
CA THR A 35 -13.35 12.16 0.34
C THR A 35 -14.45 13.03 0.92
N PRO A 36 -15.73 12.63 0.83
CA PRO A 36 -16.77 13.28 1.63
C PRO A 36 -16.32 13.28 3.08
N ALA A 37 -16.35 14.45 3.71
CA ALA A 37 -15.73 14.76 5.00
C ALA A 37 -16.29 14.00 6.21
N ASP A 38 -17.18 13.03 5.99
CA ASP A 38 -18.04 12.46 7.03
C ASP A 38 -17.54 11.12 7.60
N ALA A 39 -16.45 10.55 7.07
CA ALA A 39 -15.89 9.30 7.58
C ALA A 39 -14.69 9.55 8.51
N ARG A 40 -14.68 8.93 9.69
CA ARG A 40 -13.58 9.07 10.67
C ARG A 40 -12.28 8.39 10.22
N TYR A 41 -12.38 7.28 9.49
CA TYR A 41 -11.23 6.51 9.05
C TYR A 41 -11.33 6.18 7.55
N ASN A 42 -10.25 6.46 6.82
CA ASN A 42 -10.01 5.96 5.48
C ASN A 42 -9.05 4.77 5.56
N VAL A 43 -9.39 3.66 4.92
CA VAL A 43 -8.62 2.41 5.04
C VAL A 43 -8.30 1.87 3.66
N LYS A 44 -7.01 1.63 3.43
CA LYS A 44 -6.48 0.94 2.26
C LYS A 44 -5.83 -0.35 2.75
N VAL A 45 -6.32 -1.49 2.27
CA VAL A 45 -5.76 -2.80 2.57
C VAL A 45 -5.12 -3.33 1.30
N ILE A 46 -3.84 -3.72 1.40
CA ILE A 46 -3.10 -4.31 0.30
C ILE A 46 -2.71 -5.73 0.73
N ILE A 47 -3.19 -6.72 0.00
CA ILE A 47 -2.91 -8.13 0.24
C ILE A 47 -1.94 -8.58 -0.84
N HIS A 48 -0.72 -8.96 -0.47
CA HIS A 48 0.26 -9.53 -1.39
C HIS A 48 0.17 -11.05 -1.31
N ASP A 49 -0.22 -11.68 -2.42
CA ASP A 49 -0.21 -13.13 -2.53
C ASP A 49 1.08 -13.59 -3.22
N ASN A 50 2.01 -14.11 -2.40
CA ASN A 50 3.28 -14.63 -2.88
C ASN A 50 3.11 -15.89 -3.76
N TRP A 51 1.98 -16.59 -3.66
CA TRP A 51 1.70 -17.79 -4.44
C TRP A 51 1.21 -17.45 -5.85
N MET A 52 0.39 -16.41 -6.01
CA MET A 52 -0.19 -16.02 -7.30
C MET A 52 0.54 -14.86 -8.01
N GLY A 53 1.60 -14.31 -7.39
CA GLY A 53 2.41 -13.25 -8.01
C GLY A 53 1.65 -11.95 -8.23
N GLY A 54 0.59 -11.71 -7.46
CA GLY A 54 -0.31 -10.58 -7.60
C GLY A 54 -0.69 -9.95 -6.26
N GLY A 55 -1.19 -8.71 -6.32
CA GLY A 55 -1.70 -7.97 -5.17
C GLY A 55 -3.18 -7.64 -5.34
N ILE A 56 -3.95 -7.77 -4.27
CA ILE A 56 -5.35 -7.29 -4.22
C ILE A 56 -5.37 -6.01 -3.38
N GLU A 57 -5.97 -4.96 -3.92
CA GLU A 57 -6.24 -3.71 -3.19
C GLU A 57 -7.73 -3.62 -2.84
N LEU A 58 -8.01 -3.39 -1.55
CA LEU A 58 -9.35 -3.14 -1.03
C LEU A 58 -9.38 -1.73 -0.43
N LEU A 59 -10.35 -0.94 -0.87
CA LEU A 59 -10.56 0.42 -0.38
C LEU A 59 -11.88 0.49 0.37
N GLY A 60 -11.83 1.06 1.57
CA GLY A 60 -13.00 1.14 2.44
C GLY A 60 -13.00 2.38 3.33
N LYS A 61 -14.18 2.65 3.88
CA LYS A 61 -14.43 3.72 4.86
C LYS A 61 -15.12 3.12 6.07
N GLY A 62 -14.93 3.73 7.23
CA GLY A 62 -15.69 3.38 8.41
C GLY A 62 -15.43 4.31 9.58
N ASP A 63 -16.33 4.26 10.56
CA ASP A 63 -16.29 5.16 11.71
C ASP A 63 -15.74 4.50 12.97
N THR A 64 -15.58 3.19 12.92
CA THR A 64 -14.98 2.38 13.98
C THR A 64 -14.08 1.30 13.37
N PHE A 65 -13.05 0.89 14.11
CA PHE A 65 -12.20 -0.23 13.71
C PHE A 65 -13.00 -1.52 13.50
N ARG A 66 -14.06 -1.73 14.30
CA ARG A 66 -14.95 -2.88 14.16
C ARG A 66 -15.69 -2.87 12.83
N ALA A 67 -16.19 -1.71 12.38
CA ALA A 67 -16.85 -1.59 11.08
C ALA A 67 -15.86 -1.90 9.94
N ILE A 68 -14.65 -1.34 10.02
CA ILE A 68 -13.56 -1.59 9.07
C ILE A 68 -13.25 -3.09 8.98
N ALA A 69 -12.97 -3.74 10.10
CA ALA A 69 -12.61 -5.14 10.14
C ALA A 69 -13.74 -6.06 9.66
N ASN A 70 -15.01 -5.73 9.96
CA ASN A 70 -16.15 -6.47 9.43
C ASN A 70 -16.30 -6.32 7.92
N GLY A 71 -16.12 -5.10 7.39
CA GLY A 71 -16.16 -4.83 5.96
C GLY A 71 -15.14 -5.68 5.21
N ILE A 72 -13.86 -5.54 5.58
CA ILE A 72 -12.75 -6.27 4.94
C ILE A 72 -12.98 -7.79 5.02
N ALA A 73 -13.39 -8.31 6.17
CA ALA A 73 -13.64 -9.74 6.32
C ALA A 73 -14.78 -10.22 5.41
N THR A 74 -15.88 -9.44 5.32
CA THR A 74 -17.04 -9.78 4.47
C THR A 74 -16.68 -9.71 3.00
N ASP A 75 -15.88 -8.73 2.57
CA ASP A 75 -15.39 -8.59 1.20
C ASP A 75 -14.52 -9.80 0.78
N LEU A 76 -13.83 -10.41 1.74
CA LEU A 76 -13.05 -11.63 1.56
C LEU A 76 -13.87 -12.92 1.74
N GLY A 77 -15.19 -12.82 1.92
CA GLY A 77 -16.09 -13.99 2.07
C GLY A 77 -16.17 -14.59 3.47
N TYR A 78 -15.70 -13.87 4.49
CA TYR A 78 -15.74 -14.30 5.89
C TYR A 78 -16.79 -13.54 6.69
N LYS A 79 -17.43 -14.21 7.64
CA LYS A 79 -18.31 -13.57 8.62
C LYS A 79 -17.66 -13.59 10.01
N PRO A 80 -17.17 -12.44 10.50
CA PRO A 80 -16.60 -12.38 11.85
C PRO A 80 -17.65 -12.73 12.91
N HIS A 81 -17.28 -13.57 13.87
CA HIS A 81 -18.19 -14.01 14.93
C HIS A 81 -18.10 -13.14 16.19
N ALA A 82 -16.89 -12.75 16.61
CA ALA A 82 -16.67 -11.98 17.83
C ALA A 82 -15.45 -11.05 17.72
N PHE A 83 -15.48 -9.96 18.49
CA PHE A 83 -14.35 -9.06 18.70
C PHE A 83 -14.09 -8.97 20.19
N THR A 84 -12.90 -9.40 20.63
CA THR A 84 -12.46 -9.27 22.02
C THR A 84 -11.67 -7.98 22.18
N HIS A 85 -11.97 -7.22 23.25
CA HIS A 85 -11.24 -6.00 23.53
C HIS A 85 -9.92 -6.34 24.23
N ILE A 86 -8.82 -5.99 23.58
CA ILE A 86 -7.47 -6.06 24.15
C ILE A 86 -6.87 -4.65 24.24
N PRO A 87 -6.02 -4.36 25.24
CA PRO A 87 -5.33 -3.06 25.31
C PRO A 87 -4.53 -2.81 24.03
N ALA A 88 -4.65 -1.59 23.49
CA ALA A 88 -3.89 -1.21 22.29
C ALA A 88 -2.39 -1.11 22.60
N SER A 89 -1.55 -1.66 21.72
CA SER A 89 -0.09 -1.54 21.80
C SER A 89 0.37 -0.12 21.43
N LYS A 90 0.21 0.82 22.37
CA LYS A 90 0.47 2.26 22.19
C LYS A 90 1.84 2.56 21.58
N GLU A 91 2.84 1.74 21.86
CA GLU A 91 4.21 1.86 21.34
C GLU A 91 4.30 1.77 19.81
N LYS A 92 3.33 1.14 19.15
CA LYS A 92 3.27 0.98 17.70
C LYS A 92 2.57 2.15 16.98
N PHE A 93 2.00 3.09 17.72
CA PHE A 93 1.28 4.22 17.15
C PHE A 93 2.21 5.41 16.99
N LYS A 94 2.36 5.88 15.76
CA LYS A 94 3.03 7.15 15.44
C LYS A 94 2.01 8.09 14.81
N ARG A 95 1.99 9.34 15.29
CA ARG A 95 1.24 10.41 14.63
C ARG A 95 1.98 10.82 13.35
N ILE A 96 1.30 10.74 12.22
CA ILE A 96 1.77 11.26 10.94
C ILE A 96 1.09 12.65 10.79
N HIS A 97 1.89 13.68 10.48
CA HIS A 97 1.43 15.03 10.17
C HIS A 97 1.54 15.27 8.68
#